data_AF-A0A9X7GGF1-F1
#
_entry.id   AF-A0A9X7GGF1-F1
#
_cell.length_a   1.000
_cell.length_b   1.000
_cell.length_c   1.000
_cell.angle_alpha   90.00
_cell.angle_beta   90.00
_cell.angle_gamma   90.00
#
_symmetry.space_group_name_H-M   'P 1'
#
loop_
_entity.id
_entity.type
_entity.pdbx_description
1 polymer ?
#
loop_
_entity_poly.entity_id
_entity_poly.type
_entity_poly.pdbx_seq_one_letter_code
_entity_poly.pdbx_strand_id
1 'polypeptide(L)'
;ALREARNRNEFITRAEAILGHPVEVISGREEARLIYLGVSHTLPDTPGKRLVADIGGGSTEFILGQRFEPLMRESLQMGCVSFTQRYFRDGKIT
;
A
#
# COMPACT_ATOMS: atom_id res chain seq x y z
N ALA A 1 -1.64 1.60 -8.40
CA ALA A 1 -1.36 2.48 -9.57
C ALA A 1 -0.31 1.88 -10.50
N LEU A 2 1.00 1.98 -10.21
CA LEU A 2 2.05 1.47 -11.13
C LEU A 2 2.01 -0.06 -11.32
N ARG A 3 1.55 -0.82 -10.32
CA ARG A 3 1.31 -2.27 -10.45
C ARG A 3 0.32 -2.63 -11.56
N GLU A 4 -0.66 -1.77 -11.83
CA GLU A 4 -1.76 -2.05 -12.77
C GLU A 4 -1.61 -1.30 -14.10
N ALA A 5 -0.73 -0.31 -14.17
CA ALA A 5 -0.58 0.54 -15.35
C ALA A 5 0.01 -0.23 -16.54
N ARG A 6 -0.69 -0.23 -17.68
CA ARG A 6 -0.23 -0.88 -18.92
C ARG A 6 1.05 -0.26 -19.47
N ASN A 7 1.23 1.04 -19.29
CA ASN A 7 2.39 1.82 -19.73
C ASN A 7 3.45 2.01 -18.62
N ARG A 8 3.45 1.18 -17.57
CA ARG A 8 4.34 1.36 -16.41
C ARG A 8 5.82 1.50 -16.78
N ASN A 9 6.29 0.76 -17.79
CA ASN A 9 7.71 0.77 -18.16
C ASN A 9 8.13 2.13 -18.73
N GLU A 10 7.28 2.76 -19.55
CA GLU A 10 7.55 4.10 -20.08
C GLU A 10 7.66 5.15 -18.96
N PHE A 11 6.76 5.06 -17.97
CA PHE A 11 6.81 5.92 -16.80
C PHE A 11 8.09 5.70 -15.99
N ILE A 12 8.43 4.43 -15.70
CA ILE A 12 9.62 4.06 -14.92
C ILE A 12 10.89 4.56 -15.60
N THR A 13 11.08 4.30 -16.90
CA THR A 13 12.29 4.75 -17.61
C THR A 13 12.48 6.27 -17.53
N ARG A 14 11.40 7.04 -17.67
CA ARG A 14 11.49 8.51 -17.53
C ARG A 14 11.77 8.93 -16.09
N ALA A 15 11.15 8.27 -15.11
CA ALA A 15 11.37 8.55 -13.69
C ALA A 15 12.82 8.25 -13.28
N GLU A 16 13.38 7.12 -13.67
CA GLU A 16 14.76 6.72 -13.37
C GLU A 16 15.78 7.69 -13.98
N ALA A 17 15.55 8.15 -15.21
CA ALA A 17 16.40 9.15 -15.86
C ALA A 17 16.43 10.50 -15.11
N ILE A 18 15.32 10.87 -14.46
CA ILE A 18 15.22 12.10 -13.66
C ILE A 18 15.79 11.89 -12.26
N LEU A 19 15.48 10.77 -11.62
CA LEU A 19 15.86 10.46 -10.24
C LEU A 19 17.34 10.06 -10.11
N GLY A 20 17.95 9.53 -11.17
CA GLY A 20 19.30 8.95 -11.12
C GLY A 20 19.37 7.63 -10.33
N HIS A 21 18.22 7.04 -10.00
CA HIS A 21 18.08 5.83 -9.19
C HIS A 21 17.01 4.91 -9.78
N PRO A 22 17.16 3.58 -9.62
CA PRO A 22 16.15 2.63 -10.09
C PRO A 22 14.83 2.76 -9.31
N VAL A 23 13.71 2.49 -9.98
CA VAL A 23 12.37 2.49 -9.37
C VAL A 23 11.86 1.05 -9.30
N GLU A 24 11.74 0.52 -8.08
CA GLU A 24 11.25 -0.84 -7.86
C GLU A 24 9.72 -0.85 -7.64
N VAL A 25 8.99 -1.59 -8.49
CA VAL A 25 7.55 -1.83 -8.30
C VAL A 25 7.35 -3.08 -7.45
N ILE A 26 7.02 -2.90 -6.18
CA ILE A 26 6.76 -3.98 -5.24
C ILE A 26 5.34 -4.53 -5.33
N SER A 27 5.17 -5.81 -4.99
CA SER A 27 3.86 -6.46 -4.86
C SER A 27 3.07 -5.89 -3.67
N GLY A 28 1.73 -6.03 -3.67
CA GLY A 28 0.90 -5.61 -2.53
C GLY A 28 1.23 -6.35 -1.23
N ARG A 29 1.65 -7.62 -1.30
CA ARG A 29 2.11 -8.37 -0.13
C ARG A 29 3.42 -7.84 0.45
N GLU A 30 4.31 -7.36 -0.42
CA GLU A 30 5.58 -6.76 0.01
C GLU A 30 5.37 -5.36 0.58
N GLU A 31 4.48 -4.57 -0.04
CA GLU A 31 4.02 -3.29 0.52
C GLU A 31 3.44 -3.48 1.93
N ALA A 32 2.51 -4.42 2.11
CA ALA A 32 1.95 -4.75 3.43
C ALA A 32 3.03 -5.13 4.45
N ARG A 33 4.05 -5.89 4.03
CA ARG A 33 5.18 -6.28 4.91
C ARG A 33 5.99 -5.06 5.34
N LEU A 34 6.33 -4.17 4.41
CA LEU A 34 7.11 -2.96 4.68
C LEU A 34 6.34 -1.96 5.54
N ILE A 35 5.05 -1.77 5.28
CA ILE A 35 4.14 -0.95 6.12
C ILE A 35 4.17 -1.45 7.57
N TYR A 36 3.97 -2.76 7.77
CA TYR A 36 3.97 -3.35 9.11
C TYR A 36 5.30 -3.15 9.82
N LEU A 37 6.41 -3.33 9.10
CA LEU A 37 7.75 -3.13 9.66
C LEU A 37 7.96 -1.67 10.10
N GLY A 38 7.58 -0.70 9.25
CA GLY A 38 7.63 0.73 9.58
C GLY A 38 6.79 1.08 10.83
N VAL A 39 5.55 0.58 10.90
CA VAL A 39 4.67 0.77 12.06
C VAL A 39 5.27 0.14 13.33
N SER A 40 5.85 -1.06 13.20
CA SER A 40 6.42 -1.79 14.35
C SER A 40 7.69 -1.16 14.91
N HIS A 41 8.45 -0.42 14.09
CA HIS A 41 9.59 0.38 14.55
C HIS A 41 9.21 1.74 15.14
N THR A 42 7.99 2.24 14.90
CA THR A 42 7.56 3.57 15.33
C THR A 42 6.68 3.53 16.57
N LEU A 43 5.89 2.47 16.74
CA LEU A 43 5.00 2.30 17.89
C LEU A 43 5.71 1.59 19.06
N PRO A 44 5.34 1.88 20.32
CA PRO A 44 5.85 1.15 21.48
C PRO A 44 5.66 -0.37 21.33
N ASP A 45 6.56 -1.13 21.96
CA ASP A 45 6.41 -2.59 22.08
C ASP A 45 5.28 -2.93 23.05
N THR A 46 4.05 -2.77 22.57
CA THR A 46 2.85 -3.16 23.31
C THR A 46 2.67 -4.68 23.21
N PRO A 47 2.49 -5.39 24.34
CA PRO A 47 2.21 -6.81 24.32
C PRO A 47 0.96 -7.14 23.51
N GLY A 48 0.97 -8.29 22.83
CA GLY A 48 -0.18 -8.83 22.12
C GLY A 48 -0.13 -8.65 20.60
N LYS A 49 -1.21 -9.09 19.94
CA LYS A 49 -1.37 -8.99 18.49
C LYS A 49 -1.89 -7.59 18.12
N ARG A 50 -1.44 -7.09 16.98
CA ARG A 50 -1.90 -5.81 16.39
C ARG A 50 -2.42 -6.05 14.98
N LEU A 51 -3.50 -5.36 14.65
CA LEU A 51 -3.99 -5.23 13.28
C LEU A 51 -3.56 -3.85 12.76
N VAL A 52 -2.83 -3.84 11.66
CA VAL A 52 -2.49 -2.63 10.90
C VAL A 52 -3.38 -2.61 9.67
N ALA A 53 -4.01 -1.46 9.41
CA ALA A 53 -4.74 -1.19 8.19
C ALA A 53 -4.17 0.07 7.54
N ASP A 54 -3.76 -0.03 6.29
CA ASP A 54 -3.30 1.11 5.49
C ASP A 54 -4.26 1.30 4.31
N ILE A 55 -4.86 2.48 4.22
CA ILE A 55 -5.87 2.82 3.21
C ILE A 55 -5.23 3.75 2.18
N GLY A 56 -4.77 3.17 1.08
CA GLY A 56 -4.21 3.89 -0.04
C GLY A 56 -5.26 4.40 -1.02
N GLY A 57 -4.78 4.98 -2.13
CA GLY A 57 -5.64 5.45 -3.22
C GLY A 57 -6.23 4.32 -4.07
N GLY A 58 -5.45 3.26 -4.32
CA GLY A 58 -5.84 2.13 -5.17
C GLY A 58 -6.04 0.81 -4.42
N SER A 59 -5.28 0.59 -3.35
CA SER A 59 -5.34 -0.61 -2.53
C SER A 59 -5.45 -0.27 -1.04
N THR A 60 -5.86 -1.28 -0.27
CA THR A 60 -5.89 -1.24 1.19
C THR A 60 -5.22 -2.51 1.70
N GLU A 61 -4.26 -2.35 2.60
CA GLU A 61 -3.48 -3.44 3.17
C GLU A 61 -3.96 -3.73 4.60
N PHE A 62 -4.14 -5.01 4.91
CA PHE A 62 -4.46 -5.50 6.26
C PHE A 62 -3.37 -6.43 6.74
N ILE A 63 -2.80 -6.14 7.91
CA ILE A 63 -1.71 -6.93 8.48
C ILE A 63 -2.00 -7.26 9.94
N LEU A 64 -2.10 -8.56 10.25
CA LEU A 64 -2.06 -9.04 11.63
C LEU A 64 -0.62 -9.37 11.97
N GLY A 65 -0.09 -8.82 13.05
CA GLY A 65 1.27 -9.13 13.50
C GLY A 65 1.44 -9.03 15.01
N GLN A 66 2.64 -9.36 15.47
CA GLN A 66 3.07 -9.22 16.85
C GLN A 66 4.54 -8.80 16.89
N ARG A 67 4.86 -7.75 17.66
CA ARG A 67 6.19 -7.12 17.65
C ARG A 67 6.63 -6.80 16.21
N PHE A 68 7.82 -7.24 15.81
CA PHE A 68 8.38 -7.06 14.46
C PHE A 68 7.96 -8.14 13.46
N GLU A 69 7.16 -9.13 13.89
CA GLU A 69 6.77 -10.26 13.06
C GLU A 69 5.34 -10.10 12.53
N PRO A 70 5.14 -9.95 11.21
CA PRO A 70 3.82 -9.97 10.63
C PRO A 70 3.37 -11.40 10.36
N LEU A 71 2.23 -11.78 10.94
CA LEU A 71 1.65 -13.13 10.94
C LEU A 71 0.75 -13.40 9.73
N MET A 72 -0.08 -12.43 9.35
CA MET A 72 -0.95 -12.50 8.16
C MET A 72 -0.96 -11.16 7.43
N ARG A 73 -1.00 -11.18 6.10
CA ARG A 73 -0.96 -9.99 5.25
C ARG A 73 -1.90 -10.18 4.07
N GLU A 74 -2.81 -9.24 3.88
CA GLU A 74 -3.67 -9.17 2.71
C GLU A 74 -3.62 -7.77 2.09
N SER A 75 -3.74 -7.71 0.76
CA SER A 75 -3.82 -6.45 0.00
C SER A 75 -5.03 -6.56 -0.92
N LEU A 76 -6.00 -5.67 -0.70
CA LEU A 76 -7.26 -5.64 -1.44
C LEU A 76 -7.24 -4.46 -2.42
N GLN A 77 -7.75 -4.67 -3.64
CA GLN A 77 -7.87 -3.60 -4.65
C GLN A 77 -9.09 -2.70 -4.34
N MET A 78 -8.98 -1.97 -3.23
CA MET A 78 -9.93 -0.95 -2.79
C MET A 78 -9.16 0.20 -2.17
N GLY A 79 -9.47 1.42 -2.55
CA GLY A 79 -8.81 2.61 -2.02
C GLY A 79 -9.65 3.85 -2.26
N CYS A 80 -9.27 4.98 -1.66
CA CYS A 80 -10.12 6.18 -1.68
C CYS A 80 -10.36 6.70 -3.11
N VAL A 81 -9.37 6.64 -4.01
CA VAL A 81 -9.50 7.08 -5.40
C VAL A 81 -10.38 6.12 -6.20
N SER A 82 -10.12 4.81 -6.11
CA SER A 82 -10.89 3.81 -6.85
C SER A 82 -12.35 3.75 -6.38
N PHE A 83 -12.61 3.89 -5.08
CA PHE A 83 -13.97 3.91 -4.54
C PHE A 83 -14.71 5.20 -4.85
N THR A 84 -14.04 6.36 -4.82
CA THR A 84 -14.65 7.62 -5.27
C THR A 84 -15.10 7.49 -6.73
N GLN A 85 -14.23 6.99 -7.61
CA GLN A 85 -14.56 6.79 -9.03
C GLN A 85 -15.63 5.72 -9.28
N ARG A 86 -15.81 4.75 -8.38
CA ARG A 86 -16.76 3.65 -8.54
C ARG A 86 -18.13 3.95 -7.94
N TYR A 87 -18.16 4.53 -6.74
CA TYR A 87 -19.37 4.67 -5.93
C TYR A 87 -19.83 6.12 -5.74
N PHE A 88 -18.93 7.10 -5.88
CA PHE A 88 -19.21 8.52 -5.63
C PHE A 88 -18.78 9.39 -6.81
N ARG A 89 -19.15 8.99 -8.04
CA ARG A 89 -18.72 9.68 -9.28
C ARG A 89 -19.15 11.14 -9.36
N ASP A 90 -20.24 11.50 -8.69
CA ASP A 90 -20.76 12.87 -8.60
C ASP A 90 -20.24 13.61 -7.36
N GLY A 91 -19.35 12.99 -6.58
CA GLY A 91 -18.75 13.58 -5.38
C GLY A 91 -19.70 13.68 -4.18
N LYS A 92 -20.87 13.05 -4.21
CA LYS A 92 -21.85 13.09 -3.11
C LYS A 92 -21.79 11.83 -2.26
N ILE A 93 -21.87 11.99 -0.94
CA ILE A 93 -22.05 10.89 0.01
C ILE A 93 -23.50 10.98 0.51
N THR A 94 -24.29 9.94 0.22
CA THR A 94 -25.72 9.85 0.58
C THR A 94 -25.95 8.85 1.70
#